data_AF-A0A7R9M357-F1
#
_entry.id   AF-A0A7R9M357-F1
#
_cell.length_a   1.000
_cell.length_b   1.000
_cell.length_c   1.000
_cell.angle_alpha   90.00
_cell.angle_beta   90.00
_cell.angle_gamma   90.00
#
_symmetry.space_group_name_H-M   'P 1'
#
loop_
_entity.id
_entity.type
_entity.pdbx_description
1 polymer ?
#
loop_
_entity_poly.entity_id
_entity_poly.type
_entity_poly.pdbx_seq_one_letter_code
_entity_poly.pdbx_strand_id
1 'polypeptide(L)'
;MSFSSDEVNFLVYRYLQESGFSHSAFTFGVESHIAQSNINGALVPPAALLSIIQKGLQFTEAEISIGEDGIERQIDSLSLIDAVMPDVVSTRQRELSQRAAQSADKNDVVMAEDNTTKANDDSNVNNTANASMGGSQAMTTANSMQDSTNSAIEIPASKATVLRGHESEVFICAWNPASDLLASGSGDSTARIWNMSESTQTAQQLVLRHCIQK
;
A
#
# COMPACT_ATOMS: atom_id res chain seq x y z
N MET A 1 20.48 -11.18 -8.29
CA MET A 1 20.74 -10.15 -9.33
C MET A 1 20.91 -8.82 -8.62
N SER A 2 21.74 -7.92 -9.12
CA SER A 2 21.80 -6.52 -8.64
C SER A 2 20.93 -5.63 -9.52
N PHE A 3 20.08 -4.81 -8.91
CA PHE A 3 19.35 -3.74 -9.60
C PHE A 3 20.19 -2.45 -9.63
N SER A 4 20.05 -1.66 -10.68
CA SER A 4 20.65 -0.33 -10.82
C SER A 4 19.73 0.76 -10.28
N SER A 5 20.32 1.92 -9.93
CA SER A 5 19.56 3.10 -9.51
C SER A 5 18.59 3.59 -10.59
N ASP A 6 18.98 3.51 -11.86
CA ASP A 6 18.14 3.91 -13.00
C ASP A 6 16.87 3.05 -13.09
N GLU A 7 16.98 1.73 -12.89
CA GLU A 7 15.84 0.81 -12.91
C GLU A 7 14.85 1.11 -11.78
N VAL A 8 15.36 1.35 -10.56
CA VAL A 8 14.53 1.72 -9.41
C VAL A 8 13.86 3.08 -9.65
N ASN A 9 14.62 4.08 -10.12
CA ASN A 9 14.09 5.40 -10.44
C ASN A 9 13.00 5.32 -11.52
N PHE A 10 13.17 4.51 -12.56
CA PHE A 10 12.18 4.36 -13.62
C PHE A 10 10.87 3.74 -13.12
N LEU A 11 10.97 2.73 -12.24
CA LEU A 11 9.81 2.11 -11.61
C LEU A 11 9.05 3.08 -10.69
N VAL A 12 9.78 3.90 -9.91
CA VAL A 12 9.18 4.96 -9.06
C VAL A 12 8.53 6.05 -9.91
N TYR A 13 9.22 6.55 -10.95
CA TYR A 13 8.68 7.55 -11.88
C TYR A 13 7.38 7.07 -12.54
N ARG A 14 7.36 5.83 -13.05
CA ARG A 14 6.16 5.22 -13.64
C ARG A 14 5.03 5.06 -12.64
N TYR A 15 5.31 4.63 -11.41
CA TYR A 15 4.30 4.56 -10.35
C TYR A 15 3.68 5.93 -10.02
N LEU A 16 4.48 6.99 -9.96
CA LEU A 16 3.99 8.35 -9.73
C LEU A 16 3.07 8.82 -10.87
N GLN A 17 3.41 8.53 -12.12
CA GLN A 17 2.55 8.81 -13.28
C GLN A 17 1.24 8.01 -13.23
N GLU A 18 1.33 6.70 -13.02
CA GLU A 18 0.19 5.76 -13.03
C GLU A 18 -0.79 6.03 -11.88
N SER A 19 -0.31 6.58 -10.76
CA SER A 19 -1.13 6.98 -9.60
C SER A 19 -1.70 8.41 -9.70
N GLY A 20 -1.38 9.16 -10.76
CA GLY A 20 -1.85 10.54 -10.95
C GLY A 20 -1.11 11.62 -10.15
N PHE A 21 0.07 11.32 -9.59
CA PHE A 21 0.89 12.29 -8.85
C PHE A 21 1.70 13.21 -9.77
N SER A 22 1.01 13.97 -10.62
CA SER A 22 1.60 14.76 -11.72
C SER A 22 2.75 15.68 -11.29
N HIS A 23 2.61 16.41 -10.18
CA HIS A 23 3.67 17.31 -9.69
C HIS A 23 4.89 16.54 -9.19
N SER A 24 4.68 15.47 -8.42
CA SER A 24 5.77 14.61 -7.92
C SER A 24 6.49 13.91 -9.07
N ALA A 25 5.76 13.39 -10.06
CA ALA A 25 6.33 12.78 -11.26
C ALA A 25 7.17 13.79 -12.06
N PHE A 26 6.71 15.03 -12.20
CA PHE A 26 7.46 16.10 -12.88
C PHE A 26 8.79 16.40 -12.17
N THR A 27 8.74 16.73 -10.87
CA THR A 27 9.94 17.06 -10.08
C THR A 27 10.91 15.88 -10.04
N PHE A 28 10.42 14.68 -9.72
CA PHE A 28 11.22 13.46 -9.64
C PHE A 28 11.85 13.09 -11.00
N GLY A 29 11.14 13.27 -12.11
CA GLY A 29 11.69 12.98 -13.45
C GLY A 29 12.86 13.90 -13.83
N VAL A 30 12.88 15.14 -13.36
CA VAL A 30 14.00 16.07 -13.52
C VAL A 30 15.16 15.71 -12.58
N GLU A 31 14.87 15.50 -11.30
CA GLU A 31 15.86 15.22 -10.24
C GLU A 31 16.58 13.87 -10.43
N SER A 32 15.85 12.82 -10.80
CA SER A 32 16.40 11.49 -11.12
C SER A 32 17.05 11.40 -12.51
N HIS A 33 17.04 12.49 -13.28
CA HIS A 33 17.53 12.55 -14.67
C HIS A 33 16.98 11.45 -15.58
N ILE A 34 15.71 11.08 -15.41
CA ILE A 34 15.14 9.84 -16.00
C ILE A 34 15.23 9.78 -17.53
N ALA A 35 15.24 10.94 -18.20
CA ALA A 35 15.42 11.07 -19.65
C ALA A 35 16.82 10.67 -20.17
N GLN A 36 17.82 10.52 -19.28
CA GLN A 36 19.16 10.03 -19.59
C GLN A 36 19.30 8.51 -19.36
N SER A 37 18.32 7.87 -18.70
CA SER A 37 18.35 6.43 -18.46
C SER A 37 18.19 5.63 -19.76
N ASN A 38 18.88 4.49 -19.87
CA ASN A 38 18.81 3.61 -21.04
C ASN A 38 17.56 2.71 -21.05
N ILE A 39 16.48 3.08 -20.35
CA ILE A 39 15.33 2.22 -20.09
C ILE A 39 14.22 2.48 -21.10
N ASN A 40 13.83 1.45 -21.85
CA ASN A 40 12.72 1.53 -22.78
C ASN A 40 11.37 1.40 -22.04
N GLY A 41 10.72 2.54 -21.80
CA GLY A 41 9.41 2.61 -21.14
C GLY A 41 8.28 1.80 -21.79
N ALA A 42 8.38 1.46 -23.08
CA ALA A 42 7.40 0.61 -23.76
C ALA A 42 7.47 -0.87 -23.34
N LEU A 43 8.59 -1.31 -22.76
CA LEU A 43 8.76 -2.67 -22.22
C LEU A 43 8.31 -2.79 -20.76
N VAL A 44 8.10 -1.67 -20.07
CA VAL A 44 7.72 -1.66 -18.65
C VAL A 44 6.18 -1.66 -18.54
N PRO A 45 5.57 -2.77 -18.06
CA PRO A 45 4.13 -2.87 -17.94
C PRO A 45 3.59 -1.92 -16.85
N PRO A 46 2.28 -1.58 -16.88
CA PRO A 46 1.64 -0.87 -15.78
C PRO A 46 1.77 -1.62 -14.45
N ALA A 47 1.81 -0.89 -13.34
CA ALA A 47 1.96 -1.42 -11.98
C ALA A 47 3.20 -2.32 -11.78
N ALA A 48 4.26 -2.14 -12.57
CA ALA A 48 5.50 -2.93 -12.46
C ALA A 48 6.14 -2.82 -11.07
N LEU A 49 6.19 -1.63 -10.47
CA LEU A 49 6.72 -1.41 -9.11
C LEU A 49 5.95 -2.23 -8.07
N LEU A 50 4.61 -2.13 -8.08
CA LEU A 50 3.74 -2.88 -7.16
C LEU A 50 3.88 -4.38 -7.35
N SER A 51 3.97 -4.84 -8.60
CA SER A 51 4.16 -6.25 -8.93
C SER A 51 5.49 -6.81 -8.40
N ILE A 52 6.55 -6.01 -8.40
CA ILE A 52 7.86 -6.38 -7.83
C ILE A 52 7.80 -6.39 -6.30
N ILE A 53 7.20 -5.37 -5.68
CA ILE A 53 7.03 -5.29 -4.22
C ILE A 53 6.20 -6.49 -3.70
N GLN A 54 5.10 -6.83 -4.37
CA GLN A 54 4.25 -7.96 -4.00
C GLN A 54 5.00 -9.30 -4.13
N LYS A 55 5.82 -9.48 -5.18
CA LYS A 55 6.69 -10.66 -5.32
C LYS A 55 7.79 -10.70 -4.26
N GLY A 56 8.33 -9.55 -3.86
CA GLY A 56 9.29 -9.45 -2.75
C GLY A 56 8.67 -9.89 -1.43
N LEU A 57 7.45 -9.43 -1.13
CA LEU A 57 6.69 -9.86 0.05
C LEU A 57 6.45 -11.38 0.06
N GLN A 58 5.98 -11.94 -1.06
CA GLN A 58 5.79 -13.39 -1.24
C GLN A 58 7.09 -14.20 -1.14
N PHE A 59 8.22 -13.62 -1.55
CA PHE A 59 9.53 -14.24 -1.42
C PHE A 59 9.97 -14.29 0.05
N THR A 60 9.83 -13.19 0.80
CA THR A 60 10.09 -13.17 2.25
C THR A 60 9.14 -14.11 3.01
N GLU A 61 7.87 -14.19 2.61
CA GLU A 61 6.94 -15.20 3.12
C GLU A 61 7.47 -16.63 2.87
N ALA A 62 7.93 -16.95 1.65
CA ALA A 62 8.49 -18.26 1.34
C ALA A 62 9.80 -18.57 2.10
N GLU A 63 10.66 -17.58 2.34
CA GLU A 63 11.88 -17.74 3.17
C GLU A 63 11.56 -18.03 4.64
N ILE A 64 10.40 -17.57 5.15
CA ILE A 64 9.93 -17.89 6.51
C ILE A 64 9.17 -19.23 6.55
N SER A 65 8.40 -19.56 5.50
CA SER A 65 7.64 -20.82 5.48
C SER A 65 8.57 -22.04 5.37
N ILE A 66 9.69 -21.92 4.66
CA ILE A 66 10.69 -22.99 4.52
C ILE A 66 11.66 -22.92 5.70
N GLY A 67 11.53 -23.86 6.64
CA GLY A 67 12.53 -24.04 7.70
C GLY A 67 13.87 -24.57 7.16
N GLU A 68 14.95 -24.47 7.95
CA GLU A 68 16.25 -25.09 7.61
C GLU A 68 16.13 -26.62 7.34
N ASP A 69 15.11 -27.24 7.92
CA ASP A 69 14.74 -28.66 7.73
C ASP A 69 14.18 -28.98 6.32
N GLY A 70 13.94 -27.96 5.48
CA GLY A 70 13.32 -28.10 4.15
C GLY A 70 11.81 -28.39 4.17
N ILE A 71 11.17 -28.39 5.35
CA ILE A 71 9.72 -28.59 5.51
C ILE A 71 9.01 -27.24 5.41
N GLU A 72 8.04 -27.16 4.51
CA GLU A 72 7.12 -26.02 4.36
C GLU A 72 6.15 -25.95 5.55
N ARG A 73 6.06 -24.78 6.17
CA ARG A 73 5.19 -24.48 7.31
C ARG A 73 4.16 -23.44 6.88
N GLN A 74 2.89 -23.70 7.17
CA GLN A 74 1.84 -22.73 6.89
C GLN A 74 2.05 -21.47 7.72
N ILE A 75 2.09 -20.31 7.05
CA ILE A 75 2.27 -18.99 7.65
C ILE A 75 1.07 -18.10 7.38
N ASP A 76 0.75 -17.21 8.33
CA ASP A 76 -0.18 -16.12 8.09
C ASP A 76 0.53 -15.01 7.30
N SER A 77 -0.21 -14.37 6.38
CA SER A 77 0.30 -13.30 5.50
C SER A 77 1.05 -12.22 6.28
N LEU A 78 2.22 -11.82 5.78
CA LEU A 78 3.00 -10.70 6.31
C LEU A 78 2.42 -9.37 5.84
N SER A 79 2.50 -8.34 6.67
CA SER A 79 2.34 -6.97 6.19
C SER A 79 3.64 -6.49 5.53
N LEU A 80 3.53 -5.48 4.65
CA LEU A 80 4.69 -4.92 3.97
C LEU A 80 5.71 -4.28 4.95
N ILE A 81 5.26 -3.80 6.12
CA ILE A 81 6.17 -3.27 7.15
C ILE A 81 6.88 -4.40 7.89
N ASP A 82 6.20 -5.50 8.21
CA ASP A 82 6.80 -6.65 8.90
C ASP A 82 7.90 -7.30 8.05
N ALA A 83 7.68 -7.43 6.74
CA ALA A 83 8.64 -8.02 5.81
C ALA A 83 9.94 -7.20 5.65
N VAL A 84 9.91 -5.89 5.95
CA VAL A 84 11.09 -5.01 5.91
C VAL A 84 11.78 -4.93 7.29
N MET A 85 11.19 -5.50 8.35
CA MET A 85 11.75 -5.52 9.71
C MET A 85 12.48 -6.84 10.02
N PRO A 86 13.83 -6.87 10.07
CA PRO A 86 14.59 -8.12 10.26
C PRO A 86 14.32 -8.79 11.62
N ASP A 87 14.03 -8.01 12.67
CA ASP A 87 13.70 -8.53 14.00
C ASP A 87 12.33 -9.25 14.01
N VAL A 88 11.38 -8.82 13.18
CA VAL A 88 10.05 -9.44 13.06
C VAL A 88 10.16 -10.75 12.30
N VAL A 89 10.84 -10.75 11.15
CA VAL A 89 11.13 -11.94 10.33
C VAL A 89 11.83 -13.03 11.17
N SER A 90 12.90 -12.68 11.88
CA SER A 90 13.65 -13.63 12.72
C SER A 90 12.90 -14.07 13.99
N THR A 91 11.90 -13.32 14.45
CA THR A 91 11.01 -13.75 15.54
C THR A 91 9.96 -14.75 15.03
N ARG A 92 9.30 -14.45 13.91
CA ARG A 92 8.40 -15.38 13.20
C ARG A 92 9.06 -16.73 12.94
N GLN A 93 10.31 -16.74 12.46
CA GLN A 93 11.04 -17.98 12.18
C GLN A 93 11.23 -18.85 13.43
N ARG A 94 11.54 -18.23 14.57
CA ARG A 94 11.71 -18.92 15.85
C ARG A 94 10.39 -19.47 16.39
N GLU A 95 9.30 -18.72 16.29
CA GLU A 95 7.96 -19.18 16.71
C GLU A 95 7.50 -20.40 15.90
N LEU A 96 7.73 -20.41 14.59
CA LEU A 96 7.40 -21.54 13.71
C LEU A 96 8.25 -22.78 14.03
N SER A 97 9.55 -22.61 14.28
CA SER A 97 10.42 -23.71 14.71
C SER A 97 10.04 -24.25 16.10
N GLN A 98 9.63 -23.39 17.03
CA GLN A 98 9.12 -23.82 18.35
C GLN A 98 7.79 -24.58 18.24
N ARG A 99 6.85 -24.12 17.39
CA ARG A 99 5.60 -24.85 17.10
C ARG A 99 5.88 -26.23 16.50
N ALA A 100 6.85 -26.36 15.61
CA ALA A 100 7.26 -27.64 15.03
C ALA A 100 7.89 -28.58 16.08
N ALA A 101 8.74 -28.07 16.97
CA ALA A 101 9.31 -28.86 18.06
C ALA A 101 8.23 -29.33 19.07
N GLN A 102 7.27 -28.47 19.40
CA GLN A 102 6.16 -28.79 20.31
C GLN A 102 5.16 -29.81 19.74
N SER A 103 5.02 -29.91 18.41
CA SER A 103 4.19 -30.94 17.79
C SER A 103 4.89 -32.30 17.65
N ALA A 104 6.24 -32.32 17.59
CA ALA A 104 7.00 -33.57 17.64
C ALA A 104 6.86 -34.31 18.99
N ASP A 105 6.89 -33.57 20.11
CA ASP A 105 6.81 -34.12 21.47
C ASP A 105 5.39 -34.57 21.88
N LYS A 106 4.37 -34.33 21.03
CA LYS A 106 2.96 -34.63 21.32
C LYS A 106 2.41 -35.84 20.56
N ASN A 107 3.22 -36.52 19.76
CA ASN A 107 2.80 -37.65 18.92
C ASN A 107 2.95 -39.03 19.58
N ASP A 108 3.37 -39.13 20.85
CA ASP A 108 3.57 -40.42 21.55
C ASP A 108 2.42 -40.79 22.50
N VAL A 109 1.20 -40.24 22.29
CA VAL A 109 -0.01 -40.67 23.00
C VAL A 109 -1.22 -40.73 22.06
N VAL A 110 -1.92 -41.86 22.10
CA VAL A 110 -3.18 -42.21 21.39
C VAL A 110 -3.04 -42.70 19.94
N MET A 111 -2.69 -43.99 19.82
CA MET A 111 -3.22 -44.90 18.80
C MET A 111 -3.79 -46.15 19.52
N ALA A 112 -4.78 -46.81 18.90
CA ALA A 112 -5.59 -47.94 19.42
C ALA A 112 -6.58 -47.57 20.58
N GLU A 113 -7.82 -48.08 20.66
CA GLU A 113 -8.56 -49.02 19.79
C GLU A 113 -10.10 -48.83 19.93
N ASP A 114 -10.81 -48.92 18.79
CA ASP A 114 -12.01 -49.74 18.49
C ASP A 114 -13.30 -49.69 19.37
N ASN A 115 -14.50 -49.46 18.77
CA ASN A 115 -15.39 -50.54 18.27
C ASN A 115 -16.85 -50.12 17.88
N THR A 116 -17.35 -50.74 16.80
CA THR A 116 -18.76 -51.10 16.46
C THR A 116 -19.93 -50.09 16.33
N THR A 117 -20.33 -49.89 15.06
CA THR A 117 -21.70 -50.06 14.49
C THR A 117 -22.94 -49.33 15.07
N LYS A 118 -23.67 -48.63 14.19
CA LYS A 118 -24.96 -49.12 13.63
C LYS A 118 -25.43 -48.30 12.41
N ALA A 119 -26.13 -48.97 11.49
CA ALA A 119 -26.77 -48.39 10.32
C ALA A 119 -28.29 -48.24 10.52
N ASN A 120 -28.90 -47.43 9.64
CA ASN A 120 -30.32 -47.30 9.20
C ASN A 120 -30.48 -45.80 8.84
N ASP A 121 -30.54 -45.40 7.58
CA ASP A 121 -31.61 -45.65 6.60
C ASP A 121 -32.98 -45.16 7.08
N ASP A 122 -33.41 -43.99 6.60
CA ASP A 122 -34.62 -43.94 5.77
C ASP A 122 -34.67 -42.66 4.90
N SER A 123 -35.54 -42.72 3.90
CA SER A 123 -35.70 -41.85 2.74
C SER A 123 -36.60 -40.62 2.95
N ASN A 124 -36.41 -39.57 2.13
CA ASN A 124 -37.51 -39.03 1.30
C ASN A 124 -37.01 -38.21 0.10
N VAL A 125 -37.83 -38.16 -0.96
CA VAL A 125 -37.54 -37.62 -2.30
C VAL A 125 -38.55 -36.50 -2.65
N ASN A 126 -38.39 -35.84 -3.81
CA ASN A 126 -39.27 -34.86 -4.48
C ASN A 126 -38.98 -33.37 -4.13
N ASN A 127 -39.08 -32.35 -4.99
CA ASN A 127 -39.37 -32.16 -6.43
C ASN A 127 -39.01 -30.68 -6.82
N THR A 128 -38.83 -30.19 -8.05
CA THR A 128 -38.70 -30.72 -9.44
C THR A 128 -38.24 -29.61 -10.40
N ALA A 129 -37.37 -29.92 -11.38
CA ALA A 129 -37.14 -29.16 -12.62
C ALA A 129 -36.55 -27.71 -12.47
N ASN A 130 -36.00 -27.05 -13.51
CA ASN A 130 -35.91 -27.36 -14.93
C ASN A 130 -34.60 -26.81 -15.55
N ALA A 131 -34.15 -27.37 -16.67
CA ALA A 131 -33.00 -26.88 -17.44
C ALA A 131 -33.38 -26.43 -18.85
N SER A 132 -32.89 -25.27 -19.29
CA SER A 132 -32.72 -24.87 -20.70
C SER A 132 -31.91 -23.56 -20.70
N MET A 133 -30.64 -23.49 -21.14
CA MET A 133 -30.10 -23.61 -22.51
C MET A 133 -30.69 -22.64 -23.56
N GLY A 134 -29.79 -21.80 -24.11
CA GLY A 134 -29.88 -21.26 -25.47
C GLY A 134 -30.41 -19.83 -25.61
N GLY A 135 -29.62 -18.92 -26.21
CA GLY A 135 -30.12 -17.58 -26.56
C GLY A 135 -29.07 -16.49 -26.77
N SER A 136 -28.16 -16.66 -27.73
CA SER A 136 -27.28 -15.58 -28.18
C SER A 136 -28.06 -14.49 -28.94
N GLN A 137 -28.04 -13.23 -28.48
CA GLN A 137 -28.20 -12.05 -29.35
C GLN A 137 -27.30 -10.91 -28.89
N ALA A 138 -26.53 -10.36 -29.83
CA ALA A 138 -25.84 -9.09 -29.65
C ALA A 138 -26.83 -7.94 -29.89
N MET A 139 -26.79 -6.91 -29.04
CA MET A 139 -27.48 -5.64 -29.30
C MET A 139 -26.50 -4.48 -29.10
N THR A 140 -26.15 -3.87 -30.22
CA THR A 140 -25.30 -2.69 -30.32
C THR A 140 -26.10 -1.45 -29.90
N THR A 141 -25.72 -0.79 -28.81
CA THR A 141 -26.15 0.57 -28.51
C THR A 141 -24.95 1.48 -28.27
N ALA A 142 -24.46 2.05 -29.36
CA ALA A 142 -23.46 3.11 -29.32
C ALA A 142 -24.08 4.42 -28.80
N ASN A 143 -24.19 4.55 -27.48
CA ASN A 143 -24.36 5.86 -26.87
C ASN A 143 -22.97 6.46 -26.61
N SER A 144 -22.69 7.57 -27.29
CA SER A 144 -21.52 8.40 -27.07
C SER A 144 -21.50 8.91 -25.63
N MET A 145 -20.77 8.23 -24.75
CA MET A 145 -20.38 8.80 -23.46
C MET A 145 -19.39 9.93 -23.74
N GLN A 146 -19.92 11.14 -23.74
CA GLN A 146 -19.17 12.36 -23.93
C GLN A 146 -18.16 12.50 -22.80
N ASP A 147 -16.89 12.57 -23.18
CA ASP A 147 -15.78 12.73 -22.25
C ASP A 147 -16.01 13.97 -21.39
N SER A 148 -16.37 13.73 -20.14
CA SER A 148 -16.59 14.75 -19.11
C SER A 148 -15.37 14.90 -18.20
N THR A 149 -14.19 14.41 -18.63
CA THR A 149 -12.94 14.78 -17.99
C THR A 149 -12.64 16.26 -18.26
N ASN A 150 -12.00 16.90 -17.27
CA ASN A 150 -11.55 18.29 -17.33
C ASN A 150 -12.62 19.41 -17.19
N SER A 151 -13.72 19.16 -16.49
CA SER A 151 -14.32 20.22 -15.67
C SER A 151 -13.38 20.53 -14.50
N ALA A 152 -12.47 21.48 -14.70
CA ALA A 152 -11.54 21.93 -13.67
C ALA A 152 -12.31 22.30 -12.39
N ILE A 153 -11.98 21.65 -11.27
CA ILE A 153 -12.59 21.94 -9.97
C ILE A 153 -11.97 23.24 -9.45
N GLU A 154 -12.48 24.36 -9.94
CA GLU A 154 -12.11 25.69 -9.45
C GLU A 154 -12.61 25.83 -8.00
N ILE A 155 -11.70 25.72 -7.04
CA ILE A 155 -11.98 26.03 -5.64
C ILE A 155 -12.25 27.54 -5.56
N PRO A 156 -13.47 27.99 -5.20
CA PRO A 156 -13.75 29.42 -5.12
C PRO A 156 -12.84 30.08 -4.10
N ALA A 157 -12.30 31.27 -4.40
CA ALA A 157 -11.41 31.98 -3.48
C ALA A 157 -12.05 32.25 -2.10
N SER A 158 -13.39 32.32 -2.03
CA SER A 158 -14.16 32.42 -0.77
C SER A 158 -14.11 31.17 0.12
N LYS A 159 -13.60 30.04 -0.38
CA LYS A 159 -13.38 28.79 0.35
C LYS A 159 -11.89 28.50 0.63
N ALA A 160 -10.99 29.42 0.28
CA ALA A 160 -9.55 29.26 0.47
C ALA A 160 -9.01 30.33 1.43
N THR A 161 -8.37 29.89 2.52
CA THR A 161 -7.73 30.80 3.51
C THR A 161 -6.24 30.92 3.21
N VAL A 162 -5.76 32.15 2.98
CA VAL A 162 -4.33 32.41 2.71
C VAL A 162 -3.58 32.67 4.02
N LEU A 163 -2.78 31.70 4.45
CA LEU A 163 -1.92 31.79 5.62
C LEU A 163 -0.61 32.52 5.26
N ARG A 164 -0.56 33.84 5.50
CA ARG A 164 0.61 34.67 5.17
C ARG A 164 1.63 34.66 6.31
N GLY A 165 2.89 34.36 5.98
CA GLY A 165 3.97 34.48 6.94
C GLY A 165 5.33 34.04 6.42
N HIS A 166 5.41 32.94 5.68
CA HIS A 166 6.67 32.43 5.15
C HIS A 166 7.28 33.36 4.09
N GLU A 167 8.61 33.49 4.12
CA GLU A 167 9.39 34.38 3.23
C GLU A 167 10.01 33.64 2.02
N SER A 168 9.86 32.32 1.96
CA SER A 168 10.33 31.42 0.89
C SER A 168 9.33 30.25 0.75
N GLU A 169 9.56 29.39 -0.24
CA GLU A 169 8.82 28.18 -0.55
C GLU A 169 8.48 27.35 0.69
N VAL A 170 7.26 26.81 0.75
CA VAL A 170 6.81 25.86 1.76
C VAL A 170 6.94 24.46 1.18
N PHE A 171 7.83 23.65 1.75
CA PHE A 171 8.12 22.30 1.25
C PHE A 171 7.24 21.21 1.87
N ILE A 172 6.69 21.48 3.06
CA ILE A 172 5.90 20.50 3.82
C ILE A 172 4.80 21.19 4.63
N CYS A 173 3.64 20.54 4.74
CA CYS A 173 2.62 20.86 5.71
C CYS A 173 1.94 19.59 6.26
N ALA A 174 1.46 19.64 7.50
CA ALA A 174 0.80 18.52 8.17
C ALA A 174 -0.21 19.01 9.21
N TRP A 175 -1.42 18.46 9.20
CA TRP A 175 -2.43 18.72 10.23
C TRP A 175 -2.16 17.89 11.48
N ASN A 176 -2.48 18.45 12.65
CA ASN A 176 -2.58 17.69 13.88
C ASN A 176 -3.89 16.85 13.85
N PRO A 177 -3.85 15.52 14.07
CA PRO A 177 -5.04 14.68 13.99
C PRO A 177 -6.03 14.88 15.15
N ALA A 178 -5.65 15.61 16.21
CA ALA A 178 -6.45 15.80 17.42
C ALA A 178 -6.86 17.25 17.70
N SER A 179 -6.38 18.23 16.92
CA SER A 179 -6.72 19.66 17.09
C SER A 179 -6.58 20.42 15.78
N ASP A 180 -7.25 21.58 15.66
CA ASP A 180 -7.20 22.45 14.49
C ASP A 180 -5.87 23.23 14.38
N LEU A 181 -4.75 22.50 14.41
CA LEU A 181 -3.41 23.01 14.23
C LEU A 181 -2.82 22.49 12.92
N LEU A 182 -2.26 23.37 12.11
CA LEU A 182 -1.51 23.03 10.90
C LEU A 182 -0.02 23.39 11.12
N ALA A 183 0.88 22.44 10.91
CA ALA A 183 2.32 22.71 10.84
C ALA A 183 2.73 22.97 9.38
N SER A 184 3.66 23.90 9.15
CA SER A 184 4.33 24.11 7.86
C SER A 184 5.83 24.33 8.03
N GLY A 185 6.64 23.85 7.07
CA GLY A 185 8.09 24.05 7.03
C GLY A 185 8.54 24.68 5.71
N SER A 186 9.44 25.66 5.78
CA SER A 186 9.83 26.50 4.64
C SER A 186 11.35 26.66 4.48
N GLY A 187 11.78 27.01 3.27
CA GLY A 187 13.14 27.47 2.97
C GLY A 187 13.56 28.74 3.72
N ASP A 188 12.63 29.48 4.34
CA ASP A 188 12.92 30.63 5.21
C ASP A 188 13.61 30.27 6.54
N SER A 189 14.00 29.00 6.72
CA SER A 189 14.61 28.44 7.93
C SER A 189 13.70 28.54 9.17
N THR A 190 12.38 28.62 8.95
CA THR A 190 11.36 28.53 10.01
C THR A 190 10.37 27.40 9.76
N ALA A 191 9.88 26.84 10.86
CA ALA A 191 8.63 26.07 10.86
C ALA A 191 7.56 26.91 11.56
N ARG A 192 6.29 26.78 11.14
CA ARG A 192 5.18 27.54 11.71
C ARG A 192 4.05 26.62 12.10
N ILE A 193 3.47 26.86 13.27
CA ILE A 193 2.23 26.22 13.71
C ILE A 193 1.12 27.25 13.61
N TRP A 194 0.14 26.99 12.74
CA TRP A 194 -1.04 27.81 12.54
C TRP A 194 -2.18 27.28 13.40
N ASN A 195 -2.79 28.14 14.21
CA ASN A 195 -4.04 27.81 14.88
C ASN A 195 -5.23 28.23 14.02
N MET A 196 -6.08 27.26 13.69
CA MET A 196 -7.25 27.39 12.84
C MET A 196 -8.56 27.36 13.65
N SER A 197 -8.50 27.13 14.97
CA SER A 197 -9.69 27.09 15.85
C SER A 197 -10.28 28.47 16.16
N GLU A 198 -9.59 29.55 15.84
CA GLU A 198 -9.98 30.91 16.19
C GLU A 198 -10.49 31.66 14.95
N SER A 199 -11.74 32.11 14.99
CA SER A 199 -12.43 32.81 13.88
C SER A 199 -11.99 34.27 13.69
N THR A 200 -10.90 34.68 14.34
CA THR A 200 -10.25 35.97 14.14
C THR A 200 -9.60 36.00 12.76
N GLN A 201 -9.71 37.13 12.04
CA GLN A 201 -9.32 37.25 10.62
C GLN A 201 -7.80 37.15 10.33
N THR A 202 -7.01 36.75 11.33
CA THR A 202 -5.58 36.48 11.25
C THR A 202 -5.31 35.18 12.03
N ALA A 203 -5.02 34.09 11.32
CA ALA A 203 -4.62 32.84 11.96
C ALA A 203 -3.41 33.08 12.87
N GLN A 204 -3.52 32.72 14.15
CA GLN A 204 -2.39 32.85 15.07
C GLN A 204 -1.28 31.90 14.64
N GLN A 205 -0.06 32.41 14.51
CA GLN A 205 1.11 31.63 14.08
C GLN A 205 2.18 31.60 15.18
N LEU A 206 2.60 30.42 15.59
CA LEU A 206 3.80 30.20 16.39
C LEU A 206 4.98 29.95 15.43
N VAL A 207 5.97 30.84 15.42
CA VAL A 207 7.15 30.71 14.56
C VAL A 207 8.27 30.00 15.32
N LEU A 208 8.57 28.78 14.91
CA LEU A 208 9.70 27.98 15.38
C LEU A 208 10.93 28.31 14.52
N ARG A 209 12.02 28.75 15.15
CA ARG A 209 13.28 29.08 14.50
C ARG A 209 14.35 28.05 14.89
N HIS A 210 15.33 27.86 14.01
CA HIS A 210 16.45 26.95 14.27
C HIS A 210 17.26 27.38 15.51
N CYS A 211 17.47 26.47 16.46
CA CYS A 211 18.06 26.79 17.78
C CYS A 211 19.58 27.03 17.80
N ILE A 212 20.25 27.08 16.65
CA ILE A 212 21.68 27.41 16.60
C ILE A 212 21.85 28.93 16.58
N GLN A 213 22.13 29.48 17.76
CA GLN A 213 22.85 30.75 17.86
C GLN A 213 24.29 30.51 17.36
N LYS A 214 24.80 31.42 16.51
CA LYS A 214 26.20 31.43 16.08
C LYS A 214 27.12 31.93 17.19
#